data_AF-M4BRP5-F1
#
_entry.id   AF-M4BRP5-F1
#
_cell.length_a   1.000
_cell.length_b   1.000
_cell.length_c   1.000
_cell.angle_alpha   90.00
_cell.angle_beta   90.00
_cell.angle_gamma   90.00
#
_symmetry.space_group_name_H-M   'P 1'
#
loop_
_entity.id
_entity.type
_entity.pdbx_description
1 polymer ?
#
loop_
_entity_poly.entity_id
_entity_poly.type
_entity_poly.pdbx_seq_one_letter_code
_entity_poly.pdbx_strand_id
1 'polypeptide(L)'
;MRLGLIKLDHQQVSLAISKLDERAGEWALKCSTSVDLAFPTWESLKSQSLQAFSPPNQAYRVRSRFLSTRQGCLTCLRQSM
;
A
#
# COMPACT_ATOMS: atom_id res chain seq x y z
N MET A 1 24.42 -6.33 17.34
CA MET A 1 23.13 -7.05 17.21
C MET A 1 22.35 -6.62 15.96
N ARG A 2 22.90 -6.72 14.74
CA ARG A 2 22.19 -6.33 13.50
C ARG A 2 21.54 -7.52 12.77
N LEU A 3 22.14 -8.71 12.88
CA LEU A 3 21.65 -9.93 12.23
C LEU A 3 20.26 -10.38 12.72
N GLY A 4 19.94 -10.13 14.00
CA GLY A 4 18.63 -10.47 14.57
C GLY A 4 17.48 -9.63 14.01
N LEU A 5 17.74 -8.35 13.69
CA LEU A 5 16.74 -7.45 13.11
C LEU A 5 16.45 -7.81 11.66
N ILE A 6 17.49 -8.10 10.87
CA ILE A 6 17.35 -8.50 9.46
C ILE A 6 16.53 -9.80 9.35
N LYS A 7 16.78 -10.76 10.23
CA LYS A 7 16.04 -12.04 10.24
C LYS A 7 14.56 -11.85 10.60
N LEU A 8 14.26 -10.95 11.55
CA LEU A 8 12.90 -10.61 11.94
C LEU A 8 12.15 -9.90 10.80
N ASP A 9 12.79 -8.92 10.15
CA ASP A 9 12.21 -8.20 9.01
C ASP A 9 11.90 -9.14 7.85
N HIS A 10 12.82 -10.06 7.53
CA HIS A 10 12.61 -11.05 6.48
C HIS A 10 11.43 -12.00 6.78
N GLN A 11 11.28 -12.43 8.03
CA GLN A 11 10.14 -13.26 8.45
C GLN A 11 8.82 -12.49 8.35
N GLN A 12 8.81 -11.23 8.75
CA GLN A 12 7.63 -10.37 8.65
C GLN A 12 7.22 -10.13 7.20
N VAL A 13 8.19 -9.87 6.31
CA VAL A 13 7.97 -9.71 4.86
C VAL A 13 7.42 -11.00 4.26
N SER A 14 8.01 -12.16 4.57
CA SER A 14 7.54 -13.46 4.06
C SER A 14 6.12 -13.78 4.52
N LEU A 15 5.80 -13.53 5.79
CA LEU A 15 4.44 -13.71 6.33
C LEU A 15 3.43 -12.76 5.70
N ALA A 16 3.84 -11.53 5.36
CA ALA A 16 2.93 -10.60 4.71
C ALA A 16 2.65 -10.99 3.27
N ILE A 17 3.67 -11.45 2.52
CA ILE A 17 3.51 -11.96 1.16
C ILE A 17 2.55 -13.15 1.12
N SER A 18 2.62 -14.05 2.11
CA SER A 18 1.69 -15.20 2.19
C SER A 18 0.24 -14.82 2.51
N LYS A 19 0.01 -13.58 2.99
CA LYS A 19 -1.33 -13.03 3.24
C LYS A 19 -1.85 -12.17 2.09
N LEU A 20 -1.05 -11.94 1.05
CA LEU A 20 -1.50 -11.20 -0.12
C LEU A 20 -2.47 -12.06 -0.94
N ASP A 21 -3.52 -11.41 -1.43
CA ASP A 21 -4.49 -12.03 -2.32
C ASP A 21 -3.87 -12.30 -3.71
N GLU A 22 -4.44 -13.24 -4.46
CA GLU A 22 -3.83 -13.91 -5.63
C GLU A 22 -2.96 -12.97 -6.50
N ARG A 23 -3.54 -11.94 -7.11
CA ARG A 23 -2.82 -11.03 -8.02
C ARG A 23 -1.71 -10.23 -7.35
N ALA A 24 -1.88 -9.86 -6.07
CA ALA A 24 -0.86 -9.15 -5.31
C ALA A 24 0.26 -10.11 -4.87
N GLY A 25 -0.08 -11.36 -4.52
CA GLY A 25 0.86 -12.42 -4.20
C GLY A 25 1.72 -12.80 -5.41
N GLU A 26 1.11 -13.02 -6.58
CA GLU A 26 1.82 -13.31 -7.83
C GLU A 26 2.81 -12.22 -8.20
N TRP A 27 2.40 -10.95 -8.09
CA TRP A 27 3.29 -9.82 -8.31
C TRP A 27 4.48 -9.83 -7.34
N ALA A 28 4.23 -10.00 -6.04
CA ALA A 28 5.28 -10.00 -5.03
C ALA A 28 6.26 -11.17 -5.22
N LEU A 29 5.77 -12.35 -5.60
CA LEU A 29 6.60 -13.52 -5.91
C LEU A 29 7.45 -13.26 -7.15
N LYS A 30 6.87 -12.72 -8.23
CA LYS A 30 7.61 -12.38 -9.46
C LYS A 30 8.71 -11.36 -9.20
N CYS A 31 8.44 -10.34 -8.37
CA CYS A 31 9.46 -9.39 -7.92
C CYS A 31 10.57 -10.08 -7.13
N SER A 32 10.22 -10.97 -6.19
CA SER A 32 11.17 -11.71 -5.36
C SER A 32 12.05 -12.66 -6.16
N THR A 33 11.54 -13.26 -7.24
CA THR A 33 12.34 -14.12 -8.14
C THR A 33 13.25 -13.35 -9.08
N SER A 34 12.95 -12.07 -9.35
CA SER A 34 13.72 -11.26 -10.30
C SER A 34 14.93 -10.57 -9.67
N VAL A 35 14.92 -10.37 -8.35
CA VAL A 35 15.96 -9.66 -7.61
C VAL A 35 16.18 -10.39 -6.29
N ASP A 36 17.41 -10.87 -6.06
CA ASP A 36 17.80 -11.38 -4.74
C ASP A 36 17.55 -10.29 -3.69
N LEU A 37 16.68 -10.57 -2.72
CA LEU A 37 16.20 -9.63 -1.70
C LEU A 37 15.40 -8.43 -2.26
N ALA A 38 14.45 -8.66 -3.16
CA ALA A 38 13.54 -7.63 -3.66
C ALA A 38 12.88 -6.76 -2.56
N PHE A 39 12.66 -7.34 -1.38
CA PHE A 39 12.07 -6.67 -0.22
C PHE A 39 12.94 -6.86 1.03
N PRO A 40 13.99 -6.04 1.23
CA PRO A 40 14.92 -6.20 2.34
C PRO A 40 14.31 -5.80 3.70
N THR A 41 13.25 -4.98 3.68
CA THR A 41 12.53 -4.53 4.89
C THR A 41 11.03 -4.44 4.62
N TRP A 42 10.24 -4.41 5.70
CA TRP A 42 8.80 -4.20 5.65
C TRP A 42 8.40 -2.90 4.94
N GLU A 43 9.14 -1.81 5.17
CA GLU A 43 8.87 -0.52 4.55
C GLU A 43 9.16 -0.53 3.05
N SER A 44 10.18 -1.27 2.61
CA SER A 44 10.45 -1.48 1.18
C SER A 44 9.32 -2.23 0.49
N LEU A 45 8.78 -3.28 1.12
CA LEU A 45 7.62 -4.02 0.60
C LEU A 45 6.40 -3.10 0.46
N LYS A 46 6.07 -2.33 1.49
CA LYS A 46 4.96 -1.36 1.45
C LYS A 46 5.13 -0.35 0.33
N SER A 47 6.30 0.29 0.24
CA SER A 47 6.55 1.35 -0.74
C SER A 47 6.44 0.83 -2.17
N GLN A 48 7.04 -0.32 -2.46
CA GLN A 48 6.98 -0.94 -3.79
C GLN A 48 5.56 -1.39 -4.14
N SER A 49 4.83 -1.96 -3.18
CA SER A 49 3.43 -2.34 -3.38
C SER A 49 2.56 -1.12 -3.67
N LEU A 50 2.71 -0.05 -2.87
CA LEU A 50 2.01 1.21 -3.11
C LEU A 50 2.30 1.77 -4.49
N GLN A 51 3.55 1.71 -4.95
CA GLN A 51 3.92 2.19 -6.28
C GLN A 51 3.31 1.32 -7.40
N ALA A 52 3.38 0.00 -7.28
CA ALA A 52 2.90 -0.92 -8.30
C ALA A 52 1.37 -0.89 -8.46
N PHE A 53 0.64 -0.72 -7.36
CA PHE A 53 -0.82 -0.71 -7.34
C PHE A 53 -1.43 0.70 -7.31
N SER A 54 -0.62 1.76 -7.28
CA SER A 54 -1.13 3.12 -7.38
C SER A 54 -1.66 3.37 -8.79
N PRO A 55 -2.89 3.92 -8.91
CA PRO A 55 -3.39 4.37 -10.19
C PRO A 55 -2.46 5.41 -10.82
N PRO A 56 -2.38 5.48 -12.16
CA PRO A 56 -1.71 6.58 -12.84
C PRO A 56 -2.24 7.93 -12.35
N ASN A 57 -1.34 8.91 -12.22
CA ASN A 57 -1.67 10.26 -11.82
C ASN A 57 -2.40 10.37 -10.47
N GLN A 58 -2.06 9.50 -9.51
CA GLN A 58 -2.70 9.43 -8.19
C GLN A 58 -2.76 10.78 -7.47
N ALA A 59 -1.70 11.60 -7.55
CA ALA A 59 -1.69 12.93 -6.94
C ALA A 59 -2.80 13.86 -7.50
N TYR A 60 -3.01 13.87 -8.82
CA TYR A 60 -4.11 14.60 -9.44
C TYR A 60 -5.46 14.03 -9.02
N ARG A 61 -5.63 12.70 -9.00
CA ARG A 61 -6.89 12.06 -8.60
C ARG A 61 -7.29 12.43 -7.17
N VAL A 62 -6.33 12.43 -6.25
CA VAL A 62 -6.54 12.85 -4.85
C VAL A 62 -6.95 14.33 -4.79
N ARG A 63 -6.23 15.22 -5.47
CA ARG A 63 -6.54 16.66 -5.51
C ARG A 63 -7.90 16.93 -6.13
N SER A 64 -8.20 16.31 -7.27
CA SER A 64 -9.48 16.45 -7.97
C SER A 64 -10.64 15.97 -7.09
N ARG A 65 -10.50 14.82 -6.42
CA ARG A 65 -11.52 14.31 -5.48
C ARG A 65 -11.71 15.24 -4.28
N PHE A 66 -10.63 15.78 -3.74
CA PHE A 66 -10.70 16.74 -2.64
C PHE A 66 -11.48 17.98 -3.06
N LEU A 67 -11.15 18.56 -4.23
CA LEU A 67 -11.83 19.75 -4.75
C LEU A 67 -13.28 19.50 -5.16
N SER A 68 -13.63 18.29 -5.61
CA SER A 68 -15.01 17.94 -5.97
C SER A 68 -15.90 17.67 -4.76
N THR A 69 -15.31 17.44 -3.58
CA THR A 69 -16.06 17.19 -2.35
C THR A 69 -16.61 18.51 -1.81
N ARG A 70 -17.93 18.70 -1.87
CA ARG A 70 -18.59 19.84 -1.22
C ARG A 70 -18.68 19.61 0.29
N GLN A 71 -18.40 20.64 1.08
CA GLN A 71 -18.63 20.58 2.52
C GLN A 71 -20.13 20.50 2.79
N GLY A 72 -20.60 19.40 3.38
CA GLY A 72 -21.98 19.29 3.82
C GLY A 72 -22.25 20.30 4.93
N CYS A 73 -23.33 21.08 4.79
CA CYS A 73 -23.79 21.96 5.85
C CYS A 73 -24.55 21.13 6.89
N LEU A 74 -23.90 20.81 8.02
CA LEU A 74 -24.53 20.05 9.11
C LEU A 74 -25.80 20.73 9.66
N THR A 75 -25.94 22.05 9.50
CA THR A 75 -27.11 22.80 9.98
C THR A 75 -28.31 22.74 9.04
N CYS A 76 -28.14 22.36 7.76
CA CYS A 76 -29.25 22.21 6.82
C CYS A 76 -29.95 20.83 6.88
N LEU A 77 -29.31 19.80 7.44
CA LEU A 77 -29.88 18.46 7.59
C LEU A 77 -31.02 18.37 8.62
N ARG A 78 -31.29 19.44 9.38
CA ARG A 78 -32.38 19.51 10.37
C ARG A 78 -33.65 20.20 9.85
N GLN A 79 -33.66 20.69 8.61
CA GLN A 79 -34.82 21.34 7.99
C GLN A 79 -35.53 20.42 6.96
N SER A 80 -35.19 19.14 6.92
CA SER A 80 -35.81 18.16 6.01
C SER A 80 -36.42 16.96 6.75
N MET A 81 -36.81 17.13 8.01
CA MET A 81 -37.60 16.15 8.76
C MET A 81 -38.81 16.83 9.38
#